data_AF-A0A150QNK6-F1
#
_entry.id   AF-A0A150QNK6-F1
#
_cell.length_a   1.000
_cell.length_b   1.000
_cell.length_c   1.000
_cell.angle_alpha   90.00
_cell.angle_beta   90.00
_cell.angle_gamma   90.00
#
_symmetry.space_group_name_H-M   'P 1'
#
loop_
_entity.id
_entity.type
_entity.pdbx_description
1 polymer ?
#
loop_
_entity_poly.entity_id
_entity_poly.type
_entity_poly.pdbx_seq_one_letter_code
_entity_poly.pdbx_strand_id
1 'polypeptide(L)'
;MDVVEERPAAGASRRRALCIAAAALAGAALLSACAKEGEEAPAPGASPGAPAAAASDGATIKVGVLHSLSGTMSISEVAVKDATLLAIEEINKAGGVLGKQLTPVIEDGASDWPTFNEKARKLVQQDGVAVVFGGWTSASRKAMLPSFEELNGLLFYPVQYEGLEQSPNIFYTGAEPSQQIVPAVDYLLEKGKKRIYLLGSDYVFPRTANKIIKAQLAAKGGELAGEEYLPLGGTEVSTIISKIVAAKPDAIFNTLNGDSNVAFFKQFKDAGYTAEKLPVLSVSVAEEEVRGIGADNIAGHLVSWNYYQTTNTPENKKFVEAYKAKYGAARVTDDPIEAGYFGVFLWKMAVEKAKSTDVAKVKEAVQAGGIEYAAPEGPVRLDGKTQHTWKTVRIGQVRQDGLIDEVWSTGKPVQPDPYLTAFPWAKELAAK
;
A
#
# COMPACT_ATOMS: atom_id res chain seq x y z
N MET A 1 49.01 -15.74 -62.97
CA MET A 1 48.32 -16.32 -61.80
C MET A 1 48.43 -15.29 -60.70
N ASP A 2 47.39 -14.48 -60.59
CA ASP A 2 47.51 -13.04 -60.37
C ASP A 2 46.86 -12.71 -59.00
N VAL A 3 47.39 -11.88 -58.08
CA VAL A 3 48.01 -10.54 -58.19
C VAL A 3 46.95 -9.56 -58.74
N VAL A 4 46.45 -8.55 -58.00
CA VAL A 4 47.02 -7.28 -57.45
C VAL A 4 46.14 -6.90 -56.22
N GLU A 5 46.63 -6.47 -55.04
CA GLU A 5 46.97 -5.07 -54.61
C GLU A 5 45.75 -4.09 -54.62
N GLU A 6 45.61 -3.05 -53.77
CA GLU A 6 46.58 -2.17 -53.09
C GLU A 6 46.22 -1.75 -51.62
N ARG A 7 47.17 -1.02 -50.99
CA ARG A 7 47.12 -0.17 -49.77
C ARG A 7 47.96 1.10 -50.08
N PRO A 8 47.88 2.25 -49.36
CA PRO A 8 47.82 2.43 -47.90
C PRO A 8 46.58 3.26 -47.45
N ALA A 9 46.53 4.45 -46.79
CA ALA A 9 47.46 5.37 -46.11
C ALA A 9 46.65 6.38 -45.23
N ALA A 10 47.22 7.35 -44.49
CA ALA A 10 48.30 7.32 -43.49
C ALA A 10 48.34 8.69 -42.74
N GLY A 11 48.61 8.71 -41.43
CA GLY A 11 48.68 9.93 -40.59
C GLY A 11 47.83 9.82 -39.31
N ALA A 12 48.33 9.70 -38.07
CA ALA A 12 49.39 10.45 -37.37
C ALA A 12 49.05 11.94 -37.19
N SER A 13 49.19 12.57 -36.02
CA SER A 13 49.50 12.12 -34.65
C SER A 13 49.33 13.32 -33.69
N ARG A 14 49.48 13.09 -32.38
CA ARG A 14 49.63 14.07 -31.27
C ARG A 14 48.34 14.68 -30.72
N ARG A 15 48.26 15.04 -29.43
CA ARG A 15 48.79 14.51 -28.13
C ARG A 15 48.57 15.64 -27.10
N ARG A 16 47.87 15.33 -26.00
CA ARG A 16 48.04 15.96 -24.66
C ARG A 16 47.77 17.49 -24.56
N ALA A 17 47.68 18.09 -23.38
CA ALA A 17 47.04 17.68 -22.12
C ALA A 17 47.10 18.86 -21.13
N LEU A 18 46.22 18.81 -20.11
CA LEU A 18 46.45 19.28 -18.73
C LEU A 18 46.61 20.81 -18.43
N CYS A 19 45.90 21.19 -17.35
CA CYS A 19 46.40 21.97 -16.20
C CYS A 19 46.14 23.49 -16.03
N ILE A 20 45.20 23.75 -15.10
CA ILE A 20 45.43 24.43 -13.79
C ILE A 20 45.43 25.98 -13.71
N ALA A 21 44.76 26.44 -12.64
CA ALA A 21 44.91 27.71 -11.91
C ALA A 21 44.39 29.04 -12.54
N ALA A 22 44.13 30.10 -11.77
CA ALA A 22 43.64 30.23 -10.37
C ALA A 22 43.40 31.73 -10.04
N ALA A 23 42.87 31.97 -8.84
CA ALA A 23 42.97 33.21 -8.05
C ALA A 23 42.09 34.42 -8.46
N ALA A 24 41.57 35.05 -7.40
CA ALA A 24 40.66 36.20 -7.45
C ALA A 24 41.40 37.54 -7.57
N LEU A 25 40.63 38.60 -7.82
CA LEU A 25 40.98 39.96 -7.39
C LEU A 25 39.71 40.68 -6.88
N ALA A 26 39.90 41.64 -5.97
CA ALA A 26 38.80 42.31 -5.26
C ALA A 26 38.57 43.75 -5.75
N GLY A 27 37.38 44.27 -5.50
CA GLY A 27 37.02 45.68 -5.68
C GLY A 27 35.97 46.08 -4.64
N ALA A 28 36.16 47.22 -3.98
CA ALA A 28 35.31 47.70 -2.89
C ALA A 28 35.21 49.23 -2.91
N ALA A 29 34.40 49.77 -1.99
CA ALA A 29 34.23 51.19 -1.61
C ALA A 29 33.21 52.04 -2.41
N LEU A 30 32.52 53.04 -1.81
CA LEU A 30 32.23 53.37 -0.40
C LEU A 30 31.14 54.48 -0.33
N LEU A 31 30.34 54.53 0.75
CA LEU A 31 29.64 55.72 1.32
C LEU A 31 28.56 56.41 0.44
N SER A 32 27.64 57.25 0.94
CA SER A 32 27.27 57.71 2.31
C SER A 32 25.73 57.88 2.34
N ALA A 33 24.98 57.41 3.35
CA ALA A 33 24.83 57.90 4.73
C ALA A 33 23.95 59.16 4.89
N CYS A 34 22.85 59.01 5.65
CA CYS A 34 22.30 60.04 6.54
C CYS A 34 21.37 59.36 7.58
N ALA A 35 21.37 59.82 8.83
CA ALA A 35 20.72 59.13 9.95
C ALA A 35 19.69 60.00 10.69
N LYS A 36 18.86 59.37 11.53
CA LYS A 36 18.36 59.98 12.76
C LYS A 36 17.96 58.92 13.79
N GLU A 37 18.32 59.17 15.04
CA GLU A 37 18.05 58.29 16.18
C GLU A 37 16.69 58.57 16.83
N GLY A 38 16.20 57.59 17.58
CA GLY A 38 15.04 57.69 18.47
C GLY A 38 15.16 56.54 19.48
N GLU A 39 15.46 56.87 20.74
CA GLU A 39 15.87 55.91 21.77
C GLU A 39 14.75 55.70 22.79
N GLU A 40 14.31 54.45 22.96
CA GLU A 40 13.43 54.05 24.07
C GLU A 40 13.68 52.56 24.41
N ALA A 41 13.82 52.24 25.70
CA ALA A 41 14.32 50.94 26.16
C ALA A 41 13.27 50.16 27.00
N PRO A 42 13.00 48.87 26.72
CA PRO A 42 12.18 48.01 27.56
C PRO A 42 12.99 47.09 28.50
N ALA A 43 12.39 46.72 29.62
CA ALA A 43 12.98 45.88 30.67
C ALA A 43 13.00 44.37 30.32
N PRO A 44 13.87 43.55 30.96
CA PRO A 44 13.97 42.12 30.66
C PRO A 44 12.89 41.27 31.36
N GLY A 45 12.24 40.36 30.62
CA GLY A 45 11.39 39.32 31.24
C GLY A 45 10.32 38.70 30.35
N ALA A 46 10.70 37.75 29.47
CA ALA A 46 9.77 36.83 28.84
C ALA A 46 10.46 35.49 28.51
N SER A 47 9.82 34.37 28.80
CA SER A 47 10.30 33.02 28.44
C SER A 47 10.21 32.78 26.93
N PRO A 48 11.08 31.93 26.34
CA PRO A 48 10.91 31.48 24.96
C PRO A 48 9.60 30.71 24.83
N GLY A 49 8.66 31.25 24.05
CA GLY A 49 7.38 30.59 23.75
C GLY A 49 7.56 29.36 22.85
N ALA A 50 6.67 28.39 23.00
CA ALA A 50 6.60 27.24 22.09
C ALA A 50 6.32 27.70 20.64
N PRO A 51 6.78 26.96 19.61
CA PRO A 51 6.53 27.31 18.22
C PRO A 51 5.02 27.39 17.95
N ALA A 52 4.57 28.54 17.45
CA ALA A 52 3.17 28.77 17.14
C ALA A 52 2.70 27.83 16.03
N ALA A 53 1.54 27.20 16.22
CA ALA A 53 0.91 26.40 15.17
C ALA A 53 0.61 27.29 13.95
N ALA A 54 1.00 26.83 12.76
CA ALA A 54 0.76 27.57 11.53
C ALA A 54 -0.76 27.72 11.30
N ALA A 55 -1.26 28.95 11.34
CA ALA A 55 -2.67 29.23 11.10
C ALA A 55 -2.99 29.01 9.62
N SER A 56 -3.59 27.85 9.30
CA SER A 56 -4.21 27.60 8.00
C SER A 56 -5.27 28.67 7.71
N ASP A 57 -5.30 29.22 6.49
CA ASP A 57 -6.46 29.98 6.03
C ASP A 57 -7.76 29.20 6.31
N GLY A 58 -8.73 29.89 6.93
CA GLY A 58 -9.79 29.26 7.70
C GLY A 58 -10.69 28.27 6.95
N ALA A 59 -10.65 28.25 5.61
CA ALA A 59 -11.54 27.49 4.75
C ALA A 59 -11.10 26.03 4.47
N THR A 60 -9.84 25.64 4.69
CA THR A 60 -9.35 24.31 4.24
C THR A 60 -8.57 23.50 5.29
N ILE A 61 -8.49 22.19 5.06
CA ILE A 61 -7.62 21.22 5.74
C ILE A 61 -6.82 20.50 4.64
N LYS A 62 -5.49 20.49 4.72
CA LYS A 62 -4.66 19.69 3.82
C LYS A 62 -4.65 18.22 4.25
N VAL A 63 -4.72 17.30 3.29
CA VAL A 63 -4.54 15.85 3.48
C VAL A 63 -3.54 15.32 2.47
N GLY A 64 -2.63 14.43 2.88
CA GLY A 64 -1.65 13.81 2.00
C GLY A 64 -2.24 12.59 1.29
N VAL A 65 -1.83 12.36 0.03
CA VAL A 65 -2.10 11.14 -0.73
C VAL A 65 -0.77 10.64 -1.27
N LEU A 66 -0.25 9.54 -0.70
CA LEU A 66 1.12 9.06 -0.98
C LEU A 66 1.09 7.63 -1.51
N HIS A 67 1.28 7.49 -2.81
CA HIS A 67 1.15 6.24 -3.55
C HIS A 67 2.17 6.15 -4.67
N SER A 68 2.54 4.94 -5.10
CA SER A 68 3.33 4.75 -6.32
C SER A 68 2.49 5.14 -7.54
N LEU A 69 2.83 6.27 -8.16
CA LEU A 69 2.33 6.70 -9.45
C LEU A 69 3.28 6.26 -10.59
N SER A 70 4.49 5.85 -10.23
CA SER A 70 5.48 5.20 -11.10
C SER A 70 6.10 3.94 -10.45
N GLY A 71 6.80 3.14 -11.26
CA GLY A 71 7.40 1.86 -10.84
C GLY A 71 6.45 0.65 -10.82
N THR A 72 6.96 -0.52 -10.40
CA THR A 72 6.27 -1.83 -10.41
C THR A 72 4.90 -1.84 -9.73
N MET A 73 4.69 -1.03 -8.68
CA MET A 73 3.41 -0.98 -7.96
C MET A 73 2.40 0.03 -8.52
N SER A 74 2.78 0.84 -9.52
CA SER A 74 1.88 1.84 -10.12
C SER A 74 0.64 1.25 -10.79
N ILE A 75 0.69 -0.03 -11.18
CA ILE A 75 -0.46 -0.78 -11.69
C ILE A 75 -1.61 -0.87 -10.68
N SER A 76 -1.29 -0.95 -9.38
CA SER A 76 -2.28 -1.08 -8.30
C SER A 76 -2.52 0.27 -7.60
N GLU A 77 -1.44 0.97 -7.24
CA GLU A 77 -1.50 2.13 -6.34
C GLU A 77 -2.16 3.37 -6.95
N VAL A 78 -2.09 3.57 -8.27
CA VAL A 78 -2.79 4.65 -8.96
C VAL A 78 -4.31 4.56 -8.75
N ALA A 79 -4.85 3.34 -8.68
CA ALA A 79 -6.27 3.08 -8.53
C ALA A 79 -6.78 3.44 -7.12
N VAL A 80 -5.98 3.15 -6.09
CA VAL A 80 -6.25 3.50 -4.67
C VAL A 80 -6.16 5.02 -4.45
N LYS A 81 -5.17 5.67 -5.06
CA LYS A 81 -5.09 7.14 -5.11
C LYS A 81 -6.36 7.74 -5.72
N ASP A 82 -6.92 7.15 -6.77
CA ASP A 82 -8.15 7.65 -7.41
C ASP A 82 -9.39 7.47 -6.51
N ALA A 83 -9.49 6.37 -5.76
CA ALA A 83 -10.60 6.14 -4.85
C ALA A 83 -10.53 7.00 -3.58
N THR A 84 -9.32 7.23 -3.06
CA THR A 84 -9.03 8.23 -2.03
C THR A 84 -9.50 9.63 -2.47
N LEU A 85 -9.19 10.03 -3.71
CA LEU A 85 -9.62 11.33 -4.26
C LEU A 85 -11.14 11.42 -4.50
N LEU A 86 -11.81 10.30 -4.82
CA LEU A 86 -13.28 10.24 -4.90
C LEU A 86 -13.92 10.51 -3.54
N ALA A 87 -13.46 9.82 -2.48
CA ALA A 87 -13.95 10.03 -1.12
C ALA A 87 -13.74 11.48 -0.64
N ILE A 88 -12.57 12.07 -0.94
CA ILE A 88 -12.27 13.48 -0.68
C ILE A 88 -13.24 14.41 -1.41
N GLU A 89 -13.59 14.13 -2.67
CA GLU A 89 -14.55 14.94 -3.44
C GLU A 89 -15.98 14.83 -2.88
N GLU A 90 -16.43 13.63 -2.50
CA GLU A 90 -17.76 13.43 -1.92
C GLU A 90 -17.90 14.09 -0.54
N ILE A 91 -16.89 13.95 0.32
CA ILE A 91 -16.81 14.67 1.60
C ILE A 91 -16.83 16.18 1.35
N ASN A 92 -16.09 16.68 0.36
CA ASN A 92 -16.10 18.09 -0.01
C ASN A 92 -17.50 18.58 -0.46
N LYS A 93 -18.19 17.81 -1.29
CA LYS A 93 -19.58 18.08 -1.73
C LYS A 93 -20.58 18.07 -0.57
N ALA A 94 -20.31 17.31 0.49
CA ALA A 94 -21.11 17.25 1.71
C ALA A 94 -20.80 18.36 2.74
N GLY A 95 -19.98 19.36 2.40
CA GLY A 95 -19.58 20.45 3.32
C GLY A 95 -18.25 20.23 4.05
N GLY A 96 -17.48 19.22 3.63
CA GLY A 96 -16.13 18.97 4.11
C GLY A 96 -16.07 18.29 5.48
N VAL A 97 -15.08 18.69 6.29
CA VAL A 97 -14.85 18.17 7.64
C VAL A 97 -14.72 19.35 8.60
N LEU A 98 -15.51 19.36 9.68
CA LEU A 98 -15.64 20.51 10.60
C LEU A 98 -15.95 21.84 9.89
N GLY A 99 -16.66 21.80 8.75
CA GLY A 99 -16.99 22.96 7.92
C GLY A 99 -15.84 23.49 7.04
N LYS A 100 -14.75 22.73 6.89
CA LYS A 100 -13.60 23.06 6.04
C LYS A 100 -13.46 22.07 4.88
N GLN A 101 -13.10 22.57 3.70
CA GLN A 101 -12.84 21.72 2.53
C GLN A 101 -11.50 20.97 2.67
N LEU A 102 -11.46 19.72 2.23
CA LEU A 102 -10.25 18.91 2.15
C LEU A 102 -9.48 19.23 0.86
N THR A 103 -8.19 19.55 1.01
CA THR A 103 -7.26 19.82 -0.10
C THR A 103 -6.23 18.70 -0.18
N PRO A 104 -6.28 17.82 -1.20
CA PRO A 104 -5.29 16.75 -1.35
C PRO A 104 -3.94 17.30 -1.81
N VAL A 105 -2.87 16.84 -1.16
CA VAL A 105 -1.47 17.01 -1.60
C VAL A 105 -0.96 15.63 -2.01
N ILE A 106 -0.72 15.45 -3.31
CA ILE A 106 -0.39 14.14 -3.90
C ILE A 106 1.12 14.05 -4.10
N GLU A 107 1.73 12.94 -3.67
CA GLU A 107 3.14 12.64 -3.85
C GLU A 107 3.34 11.24 -4.44
N ASP A 108 4.34 11.07 -5.31
CA ASP A 108 4.72 9.78 -5.91
C ASP A 108 5.75 9.06 -5.02
N GLY A 109 5.39 7.85 -4.57
CA GLY A 109 6.30 6.94 -3.85
C GLY A 109 7.24 6.13 -4.77
N ALA A 110 7.04 6.18 -6.09
CA ALA A 110 7.87 5.59 -7.15
C ALA A 110 8.18 4.08 -7.01
N SER A 111 7.40 3.33 -6.23
CA SER A 111 7.70 1.97 -5.76
C SER A 111 9.00 1.83 -4.93
N ASP A 112 9.56 2.95 -4.43
CA ASP A 112 10.87 3.01 -3.76
C ASP A 112 10.74 3.42 -2.28
N TRP A 113 11.24 2.58 -1.37
CA TRP A 113 10.98 2.74 0.08
C TRP A 113 11.65 3.99 0.69
N PRO A 114 12.89 4.36 0.34
CA PRO A 114 13.47 5.67 0.68
C PRO A 114 12.63 6.85 0.17
N THR A 115 12.13 6.82 -1.07
CA THR A 115 11.28 7.86 -1.65
C THR A 115 9.97 8.00 -0.86
N PHE A 116 9.29 6.89 -0.55
CA PHE A 116 8.12 6.91 0.34
C PHE A 116 8.40 7.60 1.68
N ASN A 117 9.56 7.32 2.31
CA ASN A 117 9.94 7.99 3.55
C ASN A 117 10.19 9.51 3.36
N GLU A 118 10.90 9.92 2.31
CA GLU A 118 11.12 11.33 1.97
C GLU A 118 9.77 12.07 1.81
N LYS A 119 8.85 11.49 1.05
CA LYS A 119 7.54 12.10 0.78
C LYS A 119 6.65 12.15 2.02
N ALA A 120 6.70 11.13 2.89
CA ALA A 120 6.01 11.16 4.18
C ALA A 120 6.51 12.33 5.05
N ARG A 121 7.83 12.55 5.15
CA ARG A 121 8.39 13.71 5.87
C ARG A 121 8.02 15.03 5.22
N LYS A 122 8.05 15.14 3.88
CA LYS A 122 7.59 16.35 3.19
C LYS A 122 6.14 16.69 3.53
N LEU A 123 5.23 15.72 3.40
CA LEU A 123 3.80 15.92 3.65
C LEU A 123 3.53 16.39 5.10
N VAL A 124 4.18 15.75 6.08
CA VAL A 124 3.99 16.10 7.50
C VAL A 124 4.70 17.41 7.87
N GLN A 125 5.96 17.63 7.48
CA GLN A 125 6.77 18.76 7.96
C GLN A 125 6.64 20.04 7.11
N GLN A 126 6.50 19.92 5.79
CA GLN A 126 6.55 21.05 4.85
C GLN A 126 5.14 21.43 4.37
N ASP A 127 4.33 20.45 3.97
CA ASP A 127 2.96 20.73 3.54
C ASP A 127 2.03 20.96 4.73
N GLY A 128 2.28 20.30 5.87
CA GLY A 128 1.46 20.42 7.08
C GLY A 128 0.11 19.72 6.96
N VAL A 129 0.09 18.50 6.41
CA VAL A 129 -1.14 17.71 6.25
C VAL A 129 -1.66 17.18 7.59
N ALA A 130 -2.98 17.13 7.77
CA ALA A 130 -3.63 16.60 8.97
C ALA A 130 -3.59 15.06 9.07
N VAL A 131 -3.36 14.39 7.94
CA VAL A 131 -3.28 12.93 7.77
C VAL A 131 -2.67 12.64 6.40
N VAL A 132 -2.05 11.49 6.23
CA VAL A 132 -1.70 10.89 4.93
C VAL A 132 -2.55 9.65 4.73
N PHE A 133 -3.16 9.52 3.55
CA PHE A 133 -3.74 8.28 3.03
C PHE A 133 -2.71 7.68 2.07
N GLY A 134 -2.23 6.46 2.29
CA GLY A 134 -1.19 5.94 1.40
C GLY A 134 -0.39 4.71 1.84
N GLY A 135 0.61 4.43 1.02
CA GLY A 135 1.46 3.23 1.10
C GLY A 135 0.81 2.00 0.46
N TRP A 136 1.66 1.08 -0.01
CA TRP A 136 1.25 -0.26 -0.43
C TRP A 136 2.16 -1.34 0.14
N THR A 137 3.45 -1.36 -0.25
CA THR A 137 4.33 -2.43 0.24
C THR A 137 4.60 -2.23 1.73
N SER A 138 4.60 -3.32 2.51
CA SER A 138 4.98 -3.26 3.93
C SER A 138 6.39 -2.73 4.18
N ALA A 139 7.27 -2.80 3.17
CA ALA A 139 8.60 -2.19 3.27
C ALA A 139 8.52 -0.66 3.10
N SER A 140 7.67 -0.14 2.20
CA SER A 140 7.30 1.28 2.16
C SER A 140 6.67 1.72 3.48
N ARG A 141 5.73 0.94 4.05
CA ARG A 141 5.10 1.25 5.36
C ARG A 141 6.15 1.36 6.47
N LYS A 142 7.01 0.35 6.64
CA LYS A 142 8.07 0.35 7.66
C LYS A 142 9.13 1.43 7.42
N ALA A 143 9.37 1.85 6.17
CA ALA A 143 10.24 2.98 5.86
C ALA A 143 9.62 4.34 6.23
N MET A 144 8.30 4.50 6.07
CA MET A 144 7.57 5.70 6.49
C MET A 144 7.27 5.76 7.99
N LEU A 145 7.20 4.62 8.69
CA LEU A 145 6.78 4.52 10.10
C LEU A 145 7.48 5.53 11.03
N PRO A 146 8.83 5.69 11.04
CA PRO A 146 9.49 6.70 11.87
C PRO A 146 9.02 8.12 11.58
N SER A 147 8.69 8.41 10.33
CA SER A 147 8.23 9.74 9.87
C SER A 147 6.77 10.04 10.23
N PHE A 148 6.00 9.05 10.71
CA PHE A 148 4.72 9.30 11.36
C PHE A 148 4.85 9.37 12.89
N GLU A 149 5.73 8.57 13.49
CA GLU A 149 5.92 8.54 14.94
C GLU A 149 6.77 9.71 15.48
N GLU A 150 7.96 9.96 14.92
CA GLU A 150 8.86 11.07 15.33
C GLU A 150 8.20 12.45 15.18
N LEU A 151 7.38 12.59 14.14
CA LEU A 151 6.80 13.87 13.71
C LEU A 151 5.37 14.07 14.20
N ASN A 152 4.82 13.11 14.95
CA ASN A 152 3.40 13.04 15.33
C ASN A 152 2.43 13.25 14.13
N GLY A 153 2.81 12.72 12.96
CA GLY A 153 1.93 12.63 11.80
C GLY A 153 0.92 11.48 11.95
N LEU A 154 0.04 11.31 10.98
CA LEU A 154 -0.94 10.21 10.98
C LEU A 154 -1.05 9.56 9.60
N LEU A 155 -1.04 8.23 9.55
CA LEU A 155 -1.24 7.44 8.34
C LEU A 155 -2.54 6.64 8.40
N PHE A 156 -3.29 6.59 7.30
CA PHE A 156 -4.27 5.56 7.01
C PHE A 156 -3.71 4.66 5.90
N TYR A 157 -3.54 3.37 6.21
CA TYR A 157 -2.85 2.38 5.39
C TYR A 157 -3.85 1.38 4.78
N PRO A 158 -4.11 1.42 3.45
CA PRO A 158 -5.32 0.86 2.84
C PRO A 158 -5.15 -0.54 2.24
N VAL A 159 -4.27 -1.38 2.78
CA VAL A 159 -3.83 -2.59 2.08
C VAL A 159 -3.47 -3.70 3.07
N GLN A 160 -3.56 -4.96 2.64
CA GLN A 160 -3.25 -6.13 3.46
C GLN A 160 -1.77 -6.18 3.86
N TYR A 161 -1.45 -6.79 5.02
CA TYR A 161 -0.06 -6.94 5.46
C TYR A 161 0.19 -8.15 6.37
N GLU A 162 1.45 -8.29 6.80
CA GLU A 162 1.99 -9.46 7.51
C GLU A 162 1.63 -9.57 9.01
N GLY A 163 0.87 -8.62 9.56
CA GLY A 163 0.64 -8.54 11.01
C GLY A 163 1.91 -8.19 11.77
N LEU A 164 1.97 -8.60 13.04
CA LEU A 164 3.11 -8.46 13.96
C LEU A 164 3.61 -7.01 14.12
N GLU A 165 2.70 -6.04 13.95
CA GLU A 165 2.98 -4.61 14.07
C GLU A 165 1.73 -3.88 14.56
N GLN A 166 1.91 -2.91 15.43
CA GLN A 166 0.93 -1.89 15.76
C GLN A 166 1.67 -0.59 16.05
N SER A 167 1.33 0.48 15.35
CA SER A 167 1.77 1.85 15.65
C SER A 167 0.61 2.68 16.18
N PRO A 168 0.80 3.54 17.19
CA PRO A 168 -0.19 4.54 17.56
C PRO A 168 -0.45 5.55 16.44
N ASN A 169 0.45 5.72 15.48
CA ASN A 169 0.33 6.75 14.44
C ASN A 169 -0.09 6.19 13.06
N ILE A 170 -0.46 4.91 12.99
CA ILE A 170 -1.04 4.26 11.80
C ILE A 170 -2.42 3.68 12.14
N PHE A 171 -3.39 3.93 11.26
CA PHE A 171 -4.67 3.21 11.19
C PHE A 171 -4.67 2.25 9.99
N TYR A 172 -5.04 1.00 10.22
CA TYR A 172 -4.91 -0.09 9.24
C TYR A 172 -6.31 -0.45 8.69
N THR A 173 -6.60 -0.07 7.44
CA THR A 173 -7.91 -0.28 6.78
C THR A 173 -7.93 -1.47 5.80
N GLY A 174 -6.77 -2.02 5.46
CA GLY A 174 -6.62 -3.37 4.91
C GLY A 174 -6.45 -4.44 5.99
N ALA A 175 -6.45 -5.72 5.59
CA ALA A 175 -6.41 -6.87 6.50
C ALA A 175 -5.05 -7.15 7.15
N GLU A 176 -5.10 -7.71 8.36
CA GLU A 176 -4.00 -8.47 8.96
C GLU A 176 -4.21 -10.01 8.74
N PRO A 177 -3.20 -10.87 9.00
CA PRO A 177 -3.25 -12.29 8.63
C PRO A 177 -4.46 -13.10 9.15
N SER A 178 -5.03 -12.79 10.32
CA SER A 178 -6.24 -13.46 10.82
C SER A 178 -7.49 -13.16 9.97
N GLN A 179 -7.48 -12.03 9.27
CA GLN A 179 -8.55 -11.52 8.42
C GLN A 179 -8.35 -11.81 6.91
N GLN A 180 -7.33 -12.60 6.54
CA GLN A 180 -7.07 -12.97 5.14
C GLN A 180 -6.31 -14.30 5.01
N ILE A 181 -5.05 -14.33 5.45
CA ILE A 181 -4.13 -15.47 5.25
C ILE A 181 -4.60 -16.72 5.99
N VAL A 182 -4.97 -16.59 7.26
CA VAL A 182 -5.33 -17.73 8.11
C VAL A 182 -6.62 -18.41 7.60
N PRO A 183 -7.71 -17.70 7.29
CA PRO A 183 -8.88 -18.30 6.66
C PRO A 183 -8.61 -18.88 5.27
N ALA A 184 -7.72 -18.28 4.48
CA ALA A 184 -7.35 -18.81 3.15
C ALA A 184 -6.61 -20.15 3.21
N VAL A 185 -5.68 -20.32 4.15
CA VAL A 185 -5.01 -21.61 4.39
C VAL A 185 -6.01 -22.64 4.91
N ASP A 186 -6.90 -22.27 5.84
CA ASP A 186 -7.94 -23.17 6.34
C ASP A 186 -8.88 -23.62 5.23
N TYR A 187 -9.36 -22.71 4.38
CA TYR A 187 -10.17 -23.02 3.21
C TYR A 187 -9.49 -24.04 2.28
N LEU A 188 -8.19 -23.88 1.98
CA LEU A 188 -7.45 -24.84 1.17
C LEU A 188 -7.40 -26.23 1.82
N LEU A 189 -7.07 -26.31 3.13
CA LEU A 189 -7.03 -27.56 3.87
C LEU A 189 -8.41 -28.25 3.92
N GLU A 190 -9.49 -27.49 4.09
CA GLU A 190 -10.88 -27.98 4.05
C GLU A 190 -11.31 -28.48 2.66
N LYS A 191 -10.82 -27.85 1.58
CA LYS A 191 -10.96 -28.37 0.20
C LYS A 191 -10.01 -29.54 -0.12
N GLY A 192 -9.33 -30.10 0.88
CA GLY A 192 -8.42 -31.24 0.74
C GLY A 192 -7.08 -30.89 0.09
N LYS A 193 -6.77 -29.60 -0.11
CA LYS A 193 -5.49 -29.11 -0.64
C LYS A 193 -4.50 -29.02 0.52
N LYS A 194 -3.77 -30.10 0.77
CA LYS A 194 -2.89 -30.22 1.95
C LYS A 194 -1.45 -29.86 1.66
N ARG A 195 -0.98 -30.15 0.44
CA ARG A 195 0.41 -30.04 0.03
C ARG A 195 0.64 -28.75 -0.75
N ILE A 196 1.00 -27.69 -0.04
CA ILE A 196 0.98 -26.31 -0.55
C ILE A 196 2.37 -25.85 -0.96
N TYR A 197 2.50 -25.27 -2.15
CA TYR A 197 3.71 -24.56 -2.58
C TYR A 197 3.59 -23.07 -2.29
N LEU A 198 4.64 -22.43 -1.77
CA LEU A 198 4.66 -20.99 -1.48
C LEU A 198 5.45 -20.25 -2.55
N LEU A 199 4.87 -19.20 -3.11
CA LEU A 199 5.50 -18.32 -4.08
C LEU A 199 5.29 -16.86 -3.67
N GLY A 200 6.35 -16.04 -3.64
CA GLY A 200 6.25 -14.65 -3.18
C GLY A 200 7.31 -13.70 -3.72
N SER A 201 7.08 -12.40 -3.57
CA SER A 201 8.10 -11.39 -3.86
C SER A 201 9.09 -11.25 -2.69
N ASP A 202 10.37 -11.02 -2.95
CA ASP A 202 11.43 -11.07 -1.93
C ASP A 202 11.52 -9.77 -1.12
N TYR A 203 10.52 -9.54 -0.27
CA TYR A 203 10.51 -8.47 0.72
C TYR A 203 9.73 -8.87 1.98
N VAL A 204 9.59 -7.96 2.95
CA VAL A 204 9.14 -8.26 4.32
C VAL A 204 7.75 -8.90 4.41
N PHE A 205 6.80 -8.54 3.54
CA PHE A 205 5.44 -9.11 3.58
C PHE A 205 5.43 -10.60 3.20
N PRO A 206 5.84 -11.04 1.99
CA PRO A 206 5.80 -12.46 1.64
C PRO A 206 6.72 -13.30 2.53
N ARG A 207 7.90 -12.78 2.90
CA ARG A 207 8.83 -13.43 3.84
C ARG A 207 8.27 -13.64 5.24
N THR A 208 7.19 -12.96 5.63
CA THR A 208 6.56 -13.09 6.94
C THR A 208 5.21 -13.80 6.85
N ALA A 209 4.39 -13.50 5.85
CA ALA A 209 3.21 -14.28 5.47
C ALA A 209 3.55 -15.77 5.31
N ASN A 210 4.62 -16.10 4.58
CA ASN A 210 5.04 -17.50 4.39
C ASN A 210 5.52 -18.18 5.69
N LYS A 211 6.00 -17.43 6.71
CA LYS A 211 6.30 -18.01 8.04
C LYS A 211 5.01 -18.37 8.79
N ILE A 212 4.01 -17.49 8.75
CA ILE A 212 2.68 -17.72 9.33
C ILE A 212 2.03 -18.94 8.66
N ILE A 213 2.02 -19.00 7.32
CA ILE A 213 1.47 -20.11 6.54
C ILE A 213 2.19 -21.43 6.90
N LYS A 214 3.53 -21.45 6.96
CA LYS A 214 4.28 -22.66 7.36
C LYS A 214 3.93 -23.15 8.77
N ALA A 215 3.79 -22.24 9.74
CA ALA A 215 3.39 -22.60 11.11
C ALA A 215 1.96 -23.17 11.15
N GLN A 216 1.02 -22.56 10.42
CA GLN A 216 -0.36 -23.03 10.32
C GLN A 216 -0.47 -24.39 9.62
N LEU A 217 0.24 -24.61 8.50
CA LEU A 217 0.27 -25.89 7.79
C LEU A 217 0.78 -27.00 8.71
N ALA A 218 1.91 -26.78 9.40
CA ALA A 218 2.46 -27.73 10.36
C ALA A 218 1.49 -28.03 11.52
N ALA A 219 0.77 -27.03 12.02
CA ALA A 219 -0.20 -27.19 13.09
C ALA A 219 -1.53 -27.85 12.67
N LYS A 220 -1.90 -27.78 11.38
CA LYS A 220 -3.19 -28.28 10.85
C LYS A 220 -3.06 -29.47 9.90
N GLY A 221 -1.90 -30.10 9.80
CA GLY A 221 -1.68 -31.31 9.00
C GLY A 221 -1.62 -31.07 7.49
N GLY A 222 -1.14 -29.89 7.09
CA GLY A 222 -0.67 -29.61 5.74
C GLY A 222 0.83 -29.90 5.58
N GLU A 223 1.30 -29.98 4.34
CA GLU A 223 2.70 -30.19 3.97
C GLU A 223 3.20 -29.00 3.13
N LEU A 224 4.45 -28.56 3.38
CA LEU A 224 5.13 -27.60 2.51
C LEU A 224 5.72 -28.33 1.30
N ALA A 225 5.15 -28.13 0.12
CA ALA A 225 5.63 -28.71 -1.13
C ALA A 225 6.94 -28.08 -1.64
N GLY A 226 7.18 -26.82 -1.26
CA GLY A 226 8.32 -26.00 -1.66
C GLY A 226 8.04 -24.52 -1.42
N GLU A 227 9.08 -23.68 -1.53
CA GLU A 227 9.02 -22.24 -1.26
C GLU A 227 10.06 -21.53 -2.13
N GLU A 228 9.61 -20.61 -2.99
CA GLU A 228 10.46 -19.84 -3.92
C GLU A 228 10.11 -18.35 -3.87
N TYR A 229 11.10 -17.51 -4.20
CA TYR A 229 10.95 -16.06 -4.20
C TYR A 229 11.49 -15.44 -5.49
N LEU A 230 10.83 -14.37 -5.94
CA LEU A 230 11.26 -13.49 -7.02
C LEU A 230 11.58 -12.10 -6.45
N PRO A 231 12.57 -11.36 -6.94
CA PRO A 231 12.68 -9.93 -6.66
C PRO A 231 11.35 -9.21 -6.98
N LEU A 232 11.02 -8.14 -6.25
CA LEU A 232 9.88 -7.30 -6.63
C LEU A 232 10.18 -6.66 -8.00
N GLY A 233 9.24 -6.73 -8.95
CA GLY A 233 9.49 -6.41 -10.37
C GLY A 233 10.15 -7.54 -11.18
N GLY A 234 10.41 -8.71 -10.58
CA GLY A 234 11.05 -9.84 -11.24
C GLY A 234 10.09 -10.63 -12.15
N THR A 235 10.55 -10.94 -13.37
CA THR A 235 9.78 -11.63 -14.43
C THR A 235 10.23 -13.06 -14.73
N GLU A 236 11.35 -13.50 -14.15
CA GLU A 236 12.05 -14.74 -14.52
C GLU A 236 11.46 -16.00 -13.87
N VAL A 237 10.18 -16.25 -14.15
CA VAL A 237 9.36 -17.25 -13.45
C VAL A 237 9.50 -18.67 -13.99
N SER A 238 10.03 -18.86 -15.21
CA SER A 238 10.07 -20.16 -15.93
C SER A 238 10.75 -21.29 -15.15
N THR A 239 11.87 -21.00 -14.48
CA THR A 239 12.58 -21.97 -13.63
C THR A 239 11.80 -22.28 -12.36
N ILE A 240 11.09 -21.30 -11.79
CA ILE A 240 10.26 -21.47 -10.60
C ILE A 240 9.02 -22.30 -10.92
N ILE A 241 8.36 -22.06 -12.05
CA ILE A 241 7.25 -22.91 -12.55
C ILE A 241 7.75 -24.35 -12.72
N SER A 242 8.94 -24.55 -13.27
CA SER A 242 9.55 -25.88 -13.41
C SER A 242 9.75 -26.59 -12.06
N LYS A 243 10.21 -25.86 -11.02
CA LYS A 243 10.33 -26.38 -9.65
C LYS A 243 8.97 -26.70 -9.01
N ILE A 244 7.97 -25.83 -9.18
CA ILE A 244 6.60 -26.02 -8.71
C ILE A 244 6.00 -27.31 -9.29
N VAL A 245 6.13 -27.50 -10.60
CA VAL A 245 5.63 -28.68 -11.31
C VAL A 245 6.36 -29.95 -10.86
N ALA A 246 7.69 -29.90 -10.75
CA ALA A 246 8.49 -31.03 -10.27
C ALA A 246 8.13 -31.43 -8.83
N ALA A 247 7.80 -30.45 -7.97
CA ALA A 247 7.39 -30.70 -6.60
C ALA A 247 6.02 -31.39 -6.49
N LYS A 248 5.08 -31.15 -7.41
CA LYS A 248 3.69 -31.68 -7.38
C LYS A 248 2.88 -31.26 -6.13
N PRO A 249 2.61 -29.96 -5.93
CA PRO A 249 1.67 -29.49 -4.92
C PRO A 249 0.20 -29.75 -5.30
N ASP A 250 -0.69 -29.72 -4.30
CA ASP A 250 -2.15 -29.72 -4.51
C ASP A 250 -2.66 -28.34 -4.94
N ALA A 251 -2.00 -27.28 -4.46
CA ALA A 251 -2.29 -25.87 -4.73
C ALA A 251 -1.05 -24.98 -4.47
N ILE A 252 -1.01 -23.80 -5.09
CA ILE A 252 0.00 -22.75 -4.86
C ILE A 252 -0.62 -21.64 -4.02
N PHE A 253 0.07 -21.18 -2.98
CA PHE A 253 -0.27 -19.95 -2.26
C PHE A 253 0.60 -18.80 -2.79
N ASN A 254 -0.03 -17.79 -3.40
CA ASN A 254 0.65 -16.70 -4.10
C ASN A 254 0.66 -15.38 -3.31
N THR A 255 1.87 -14.91 -3.04
CA THR A 255 2.22 -13.65 -2.37
C THR A 255 3.12 -12.76 -3.26
N LEU A 256 3.15 -13.01 -4.58
CA LEU A 256 3.75 -12.07 -5.54
C LEU A 256 2.94 -10.77 -5.59
N ASN A 257 3.64 -9.65 -5.75
CA ASN A 257 3.04 -8.31 -5.82
C ASN A 257 3.41 -7.61 -7.14
N GLY A 258 2.56 -6.68 -7.58
CA GLY A 258 2.78 -5.87 -8.79
C GLY A 258 2.84 -6.69 -10.09
N ASP A 259 3.60 -6.18 -11.04
CA ASP A 259 3.85 -6.75 -12.37
C ASP A 259 4.45 -8.18 -12.37
N SER A 260 5.10 -8.63 -11.29
CA SER A 260 5.52 -10.03 -11.14
C SER A 260 4.35 -11.03 -11.25
N ASN A 261 3.12 -10.65 -10.85
CA ASN A 261 1.93 -11.48 -11.08
C ASN A 261 1.61 -11.63 -12.58
N VAL A 262 1.79 -10.56 -13.35
CA VAL A 262 1.53 -10.55 -14.80
C VAL A 262 2.46 -11.52 -15.52
N ALA A 263 3.74 -11.56 -15.14
CA ALA A 263 4.69 -12.53 -15.67
C ALA A 263 4.38 -13.97 -15.22
N PHE A 264 4.06 -14.18 -13.93
CA PHE A 264 3.75 -15.50 -13.39
C PHE A 264 2.54 -16.14 -14.08
N PHE A 265 1.36 -15.52 -14.04
CA PHE A 265 0.13 -16.15 -14.54
C PHE A 265 0.16 -16.40 -16.05
N LYS A 266 0.77 -15.51 -16.85
CA LYS A 266 0.96 -15.73 -18.30
C LYS A 266 1.84 -16.96 -18.57
N GLN A 267 3.06 -17.00 -18.02
CA GLN A 267 3.96 -18.14 -18.24
C GLN A 267 3.44 -19.45 -17.61
N PHE A 268 2.63 -19.38 -16.55
CA PHE A 268 1.97 -20.55 -15.96
C PHE A 268 0.87 -21.10 -16.88
N LYS A 269 0.09 -20.23 -17.52
CA LYS A 269 -0.88 -20.58 -18.56
C LYS A 269 -0.20 -21.15 -19.81
N ASP A 270 0.89 -20.52 -20.27
CA ASP A 270 1.69 -20.97 -21.42
C ASP A 270 2.35 -22.34 -21.18
N ALA A 271 2.79 -22.61 -19.94
CA ALA A 271 3.24 -23.93 -19.50
C ALA A 271 2.09 -24.97 -19.41
N GLY A 272 0.86 -24.59 -19.76
CA GLY A 272 -0.30 -25.45 -19.86
C GLY A 272 -1.05 -25.66 -18.55
N TYR A 273 -0.82 -24.84 -17.52
CA TYR A 273 -1.52 -24.94 -16.22
C TYR A 273 -2.75 -24.04 -16.17
N THR A 274 -3.73 -24.49 -15.38
CA THR A 274 -5.02 -23.85 -15.15
C THR A 274 -5.50 -24.20 -13.75
N ALA A 275 -6.54 -23.53 -13.25
CA ALA A 275 -7.07 -23.74 -11.90
C ALA A 275 -7.51 -25.19 -11.63
N GLU A 276 -7.99 -25.90 -12.65
CA GLU A 276 -8.40 -27.30 -12.56
C GLU A 276 -7.21 -28.25 -12.43
N LYS A 277 -6.07 -27.92 -13.05
CA LYS A 277 -4.83 -28.73 -13.00
C LYS A 277 -4.01 -28.45 -11.75
N LEU A 278 -3.82 -27.17 -11.43
CA LEU A 278 -3.09 -26.73 -10.25
C LEU A 278 -3.62 -25.34 -9.83
N PRO A 279 -4.55 -25.28 -8.86
CA PRO A 279 -5.11 -24.02 -8.40
C PRO A 279 -4.07 -23.16 -7.70
N VAL A 280 -4.23 -21.85 -7.88
CA VAL A 280 -3.52 -20.81 -7.13
C VAL A 280 -4.55 -20.13 -6.24
N LEU A 281 -4.21 -19.86 -4.98
CA LEU A 281 -4.90 -18.90 -4.13
C LEU A 281 -3.95 -17.72 -3.89
N SER A 282 -4.35 -16.51 -4.27
CA SER A 282 -3.54 -15.30 -4.03
C SER A 282 -4.11 -14.40 -2.94
N VAL A 283 -3.21 -13.76 -2.20
CA VAL A 283 -3.49 -12.67 -1.24
C VAL A 283 -2.93 -11.33 -1.74
N SER A 284 -2.67 -11.21 -3.05
CA SER A 284 -1.98 -10.06 -3.68
C SER A 284 -2.32 -9.90 -5.16
N VAL A 285 -3.54 -10.33 -5.55
CA VAL A 285 -4.15 -10.13 -6.86
C VAL A 285 -5.64 -9.89 -6.65
N ALA A 286 -6.17 -8.77 -7.12
CA ALA A 286 -7.60 -8.49 -7.21
C ALA A 286 -7.98 -7.97 -8.61
N GLU A 287 -9.18 -7.42 -8.79
CA GLU A 287 -9.71 -7.01 -10.09
C GLU A 287 -8.75 -6.12 -10.93
N GLU A 288 -8.04 -5.15 -10.33
CA GLU A 288 -7.09 -4.29 -11.08
C GLU A 288 -5.85 -5.07 -11.57
N GLU A 289 -5.27 -5.98 -10.76
CA GLU A 289 -4.21 -6.88 -11.25
C GLU A 289 -4.72 -7.82 -12.35
N VAL A 290 -5.95 -8.33 -12.23
CA VAL A 290 -6.55 -9.22 -13.25
C VAL A 290 -6.64 -8.52 -14.61
N ARG A 291 -6.84 -7.19 -14.66
CA ARG A 291 -6.77 -6.41 -15.91
C ARG A 291 -5.37 -6.41 -16.54
N GLY A 292 -4.29 -6.39 -15.74
CA GLY A 292 -2.91 -6.47 -16.23
C GLY A 292 -2.47 -7.89 -16.62
N ILE A 293 -2.90 -8.88 -15.83
CA ILE A 293 -2.69 -10.31 -16.08
C ILE A 293 -3.44 -10.76 -17.34
N GLY A 294 -4.65 -10.23 -17.57
CA GLY A 294 -5.59 -10.68 -18.59
C GLY A 294 -6.37 -11.90 -18.10
N ALA A 295 -7.70 -11.80 -18.10
CA ALA A 295 -8.60 -12.77 -17.46
C ALA A 295 -8.35 -14.22 -17.89
N ASP A 296 -8.14 -14.48 -19.19
CA ASP A 296 -7.87 -15.81 -19.75
C ASP A 296 -6.71 -16.56 -19.07
N ASN A 297 -5.73 -15.83 -18.50
CA ASN A 297 -4.55 -16.40 -17.84
C ASN A 297 -4.79 -16.79 -16.38
N ILE A 298 -5.89 -16.33 -15.77
CA ILE A 298 -6.15 -16.44 -14.32
C ILE A 298 -7.59 -16.85 -13.97
N ALA A 299 -8.51 -16.89 -14.93
CA ALA A 299 -9.88 -17.35 -14.71
C ALA A 299 -9.91 -18.76 -14.08
N GLY A 300 -10.81 -18.93 -13.11
CA GLY A 300 -10.92 -20.12 -12.27
C GLY A 300 -9.99 -20.14 -11.04
N HIS A 301 -8.93 -19.33 -11.00
CA HIS A 301 -8.04 -19.26 -9.83
C HIS A 301 -8.71 -18.51 -8.67
N LEU A 302 -8.19 -18.71 -7.46
CA LEU A 302 -8.76 -18.20 -6.22
C LEU A 302 -7.99 -16.99 -5.70
N VAL A 303 -8.69 -16.15 -4.95
CA VAL A 303 -8.12 -15.01 -4.21
C VAL A 303 -8.72 -14.95 -2.80
N SER A 304 -8.06 -14.30 -1.86
CA SER A 304 -8.60 -14.01 -0.53
C SER A 304 -8.47 -12.54 -0.18
N TRP A 305 -9.58 -11.91 0.15
CA TRP A 305 -9.73 -10.47 0.38
C TRP A 305 -10.92 -10.22 1.32
N ASN A 306 -11.26 -8.96 1.58
CA ASN A 306 -12.48 -8.58 2.28
C ASN A 306 -13.50 -7.89 1.37
N TYR A 307 -13.14 -7.49 0.15
CA TYR A 307 -14.07 -6.92 -0.83
C TYR A 307 -13.78 -7.41 -2.25
N TYR A 308 -14.86 -7.50 -3.04
CA TYR A 308 -14.88 -7.67 -4.50
C TYR A 308 -15.87 -6.67 -5.10
N GLN A 309 -15.65 -6.22 -6.34
CA GLN A 309 -16.57 -5.33 -7.06
C GLN A 309 -17.99 -5.91 -7.16
N THR A 310 -18.12 -7.24 -7.12
CA THR A 310 -19.39 -7.98 -7.18
C THR A 310 -20.21 -7.94 -5.88
N THR A 311 -19.66 -7.41 -4.78
CA THR A 311 -20.27 -7.40 -3.44
C THR A 311 -21.67 -6.75 -3.46
N ASN A 312 -22.72 -7.50 -3.13
CA ASN A 312 -24.11 -7.09 -3.37
C ASN A 312 -24.70 -6.19 -2.25
N THR A 313 -24.07 -5.05 -1.98
CA THR A 313 -24.60 -4.00 -1.08
C THR A 313 -25.17 -2.81 -1.89
N PRO A 314 -26.14 -2.04 -1.34
CA PRO A 314 -26.53 -0.75 -1.92
C PRO A 314 -25.38 0.27 -1.98
N GLU A 315 -24.46 0.19 -1.01
CA GLU A 315 -23.31 1.07 -0.84
C GLU A 315 -22.27 0.81 -1.94
N ASN A 316 -21.98 -0.45 -2.23
CA ASN A 316 -21.08 -0.83 -3.32
C ASN A 316 -21.60 -0.38 -4.69
N LYS A 317 -22.90 -0.50 -4.95
CA LYS A 317 -23.48 -0.06 -6.24
C LYS A 317 -23.21 1.42 -6.49
N LYS A 318 -23.47 2.28 -5.50
CA LYS A 318 -23.17 3.71 -5.55
C LYS A 318 -21.67 3.97 -5.78
N PHE A 319 -20.80 3.29 -5.03
CA PHE A 319 -19.35 3.44 -5.12
C PHE A 319 -18.80 3.05 -6.50
N VAL A 320 -19.21 1.89 -7.03
CA VAL A 320 -18.79 1.39 -8.34
C VAL A 320 -19.32 2.26 -9.47
N GLU A 321 -20.56 2.74 -9.37
CA GLU A 321 -21.15 3.70 -10.30
C GLU A 321 -20.38 5.04 -10.29
N ALA A 322 -20.10 5.59 -9.11
CA ALA A 322 -19.36 6.85 -8.95
C ALA A 322 -17.90 6.74 -9.44
N TYR A 323 -17.19 5.67 -9.08
CA TYR A 323 -15.81 5.43 -9.51
C TYR A 323 -15.72 5.27 -11.04
N LYS A 324 -16.63 4.50 -11.66
CA LYS A 324 -16.68 4.33 -13.12
C LYS A 324 -17.14 5.59 -13.85
N ALA A 325 -18.06 6.37 -13.27
CA ALA A 325 -18.46 7.66 -13.84
C ALA A 325 -17.32 8.69 -13.83
N LYS A 326 -16.46 8.66 -12.79
CA LYS A 326 -15.34 9.60 -12.63
C LYS A 326 -14.08 9.19 -13.40
N TYR A 327 -13.74 7.90 -13.42
CA TYR A 327 -12.46 7.39 -13.94
C TYR A 327 -12.60 6.53 -15.21
N GLY A 328 -13.82 6.24 -15.66
CA GLY A 328 -14.13 5.54 -16.90
C GLY A 328 -14.77 4.16 -16.70
N ALA A 329 -15.72 3.81 -17.58
CA ALA A 329 -16.55 2.61 -17.45
C ALA A 329 -15.78 1.27 -17.44
N ALA A 330 -14.57 1.25 -18.00
CA ALA A 330 -13.68 0.07 -18.05
C ALA A 330 -12.68 -0.02 -16.87
N ARG A 331 -12.78 0.89 -15.89
CA ARG A 331 -12.12 0.76 -14.58
C ARG A 331 -12.84 -0.30 -13.74
N VAL A 332 -12.14 -0.84 -12.75
CA VAL A 332 -12.69 -1.74 -11.74
C VAL A 332 -12.37 -1.22 -10.34
N THR A 333 -13.03 -1.77 -9.34
CA THR A 333 -12.70 -1.59 -7.92
C THR A 333 -12.31 -2.94 -7.31
N ASP A 334 -11.53 -2.90 -6.25
CA ASP A 334 -11.09 -4.04 -5.45
C ASP A 334 -10.82 -3.61 -4.00
N ASP A 335 -10.33 -4.53 -3.17
CA ASP A 335 -10.23 -4.37 -1.71
C ASP A 335 -9.30 -3.21 -1.29
N PRO A 336 -8.06 -3.06 -1.81
CA PRO A 336 -7.27 -1.86 -1.53
C PRO A 336 -7.88 -0.55 -2.03
N ILE A 337 -8.53 -0.57 -3.20
CA ILE A 337 -9.24 0.61 -3.74
C ILE A 337 -10.38 1.03 -2.80
N GLU A 338 -11.11 0.05 -2.25
CA GLU A 338 -12.24 0.25 -1.33
C GLU A 338 -11.79 0.67 0.08
N ALA A 339 -10.72 0.08 0.60
CA ALA A 339 -10.09 0.43 1.87
C ALA A 339 -9.42 1.82 1.87
N GLY A 340 -8.96 2.29 0.70
CA GLY A 340 -8.52 3.67 0.49
C GLY A 340 -9.68 4.66 0.52
N TYR A 341 -10.80 4.33 -0.15
CA TYR A 341 -12.02 5.11 -0.15
C TYR A 341 -12.63 5.25 1.26
N PHE A 342 -12.92 4.15 1.96
CA PHE A 342 -13.56 4.24 3.27
C PHE A 342 -12.63 4.79 4.36
N GLY A 343 -11.30 4.67 4.19
CA GLY A 343 -10.31 5.23 5.12
C GLY A 343 -10.49 6.73 5.34
N VAL A 344 -10.81 7.49 4.28
CA VAL A 344 -11.08 8.94 4.38
C VAL A 344 -12.35 9.22 5.19
N PHE A 345 -13.39 8.39 5.06
CA PHE A 345 -14.61 8.51 5.85
C PHE A 345 -14.40 8.15 7.33
N LEU A 346 -13.64 7.10 7.64
CA LEU A 346 -13.27 6.76 9.02
C LEU A 346 -12.45 7.88 9.68
N TRP A 347 -11.48 8.46 8.96
CA TRP A 347 -10.73 9.64 9.43
C TRP A 347 -11.65 10.83 9.68
N LYS A 348 -12.56 11.16 8.75
CA LYS A 348 -13.57 12.22 8.92
C LYS A 348 -14.37 12.01 10.20
N MET A 349 -14.90 10.81 10.42
CA MET A 349 -15.73 10.50 11.60
C MET A 349 -14.93 10.58 12.91
N ALA A 350 -13.65 10.16 12.90
CA ALA A 350 -12.76 10.32 14.04
C ALA A 350 -12.47 11.81 14.35
N VAL A 351 -12.19 12.63 13.32
CA VAL A 351 -11.97 14.09 13.45
C VAL A 351 -13.23 14.81 13.93
N GLU A 352 -14.41 14.42 13.46
CA GLU A 352 -15.69 15.00 13.89
C GLU A 352 -16.02 14.64 15.34
N LYS A 353 -15.76 13.40 15.78
CA LYS A 353 -15.88 12.98 17.17
C LYS A 353 -14.87 13.69 18.08
N ALA A 354 -13.62 13.83 17.62
CA ALA A 354 -12.55 14.58 18.29
C ALA A 354 -12.78 16.10 18.31
N LYS A 355 -13.65 16.62 17.42
CA LYS A 355 -13.82 18.04 17.08
C LYS A 355 -12.49 18.73 16.74
N SER A 356 -11.54 17.97 16.19
CA SER A 356 -10.17 18.41 15.98
C SER A 356 -9.43 17.50 15.01
N THR A 357 -8.54 18.07 14.21
CA THR A 357 -7.54 17.34 13.40
C THR A 357 -6.26 17.01 14.17
N ASP A 358 -6.19 17.37 15.46
CA ASP A 358 -5.06 17.03 16.32
C ASP A 358 -4.92 15.52 16.49
N VAL A 359 -3.71 15.01 16.25
CA VAL A 359 -3.45 13.55 16.19
C VAL A 359 -3.65 12.86 17.53
N ALA A 360 -3.43 13.53 18.67
CA ALA A 360 -3.71 12.94 19.98
C ALA A 360 -5.23 12.78 20.18
N LYS A 361 -6.01 13.84 19.94
CA LYS A 361 -7.48 13.82 20.08
C LYS A 361 -8.16 12.87 19.08
N VAL A 362 -7.64 12.74 17.86
CA VAL A 362 -8.11 11.75 16.88
C VAL A 362 -7.89 10.33 17.41
N LYS A 363 -6.72 10.03 17.98
CA LYS A 363 -6.44 8.72 18.60
C LYS A 363 -7.35 8.45 19.80
N GLU A 364 -7.53 9.42 20.70
CA GLU A 364 -8.46 9.34 21.83
C GLU A 364 -9.91 9.06 21.37
N ALA A 365 -10.36 9.75 20.32
CA ALA A 365 -11.69 9.55 19.75
C ALA A 365 -11.91 8.14 19.19
N VAL A 366 -10.89 7.53 18.56
CA VAL A 366 -10.94 6.14 18.08
C VAL A 366 -10.84 5.14 19.24
N GLN A 367 -9.96 5.37 20.21
CA GLN A 367 -9.83 4.53 21.42
C GLN A 367 -11.15 4.48 22.21
N ALA A 368 -11.89 5.58 22.24
CA ALA A 368 -13.24 5.65 22.80
C ALA A 368 -14.35 4.99 21.92
N GLY A 369 -13.99 4.20 20.91
CA GLY A 369 -14.88 3.32 20.13
C GLY A 369 -15.94 4.01 19.24
N GLY A 370 -16.83 3.23 18.64
CA GLY A 370 -17.99 3.76 17.90
C GLY A 370 -17.67 4.56 16.63
N ILE A 371 -16.48 4.37 16.04
CA ILE A 371 -16.15 4.84 14.69
C ILE A 371 -16.49 3.69 13.72
N GLU A 372 -17.70 3.71 13.19
CA GLU A 372 -18.28 2.68 12.31
C GLU A 372 -18.85 3.35 11.04
N TYR A 373 -18.58 2.77 9.86
CA TYR A 373 -19.00 3.32 8.56
C TYR A 373 -19.65 2.23 7.70
N ALA A 374 -20.67 2.60 6.92
CA ALA A 374 -21.31 1.71 5.95
C ALA A 374 -20.50 1.72 4.64
N ALA A 375 -19.43 0.91 4.60
CA ALA A 375 -18.57 0.78 3.44
C ALA A 375 -19.20 -0.11 2.35
N PRO A 376 -18.69 -0.05 1.11
CA PRO A 376 -19.03 -1.01 0.07
C PRO A 376 -18.93 -2.50 0.50
N GLU A 377 -17.93 -2.91 1.30
CA GLU A 377 -17.78 -4.28 1.80
C GLU A 377 -18.89 -4.73 2.78
N GLY A 378 -19.61 -3.75 3.35
CA GLY A 378 -20.49 -3.89 4.52
C GLY A 378 -20.13 -2.89 5.62
N PRO A 379 -20.71 -3.03 6.83
CA PRO A 379 -20.35 -2.18 7.96
C PRO A 379 -18.94 -2.49 8.46
N VAL A 380 -18.04 -1.51 8.33
CA VAL A 380 -16.66 -1.57 8.87
C VAL A 380 -16.56 -0.78 10.17
N ARG A 381 -15.76 -1.27 11.12
CA ARG A 381 -15.46 -0.59 12.38
C ARG A 381 -13.96 -0.41 12.56
N LEU A 382 -13.55 0.78 12.98
CA LEU A 382 -12.19 1.01 13.46
C LEU A 382 -12.06 0.56 14.94
N ASP A 383 -11.10 -0.32 15.22
CA ASP A 383 -10.92 -0.95 16.52
C ASP A 383 -10.08 -0.07 17.47
N GLY A 384 -10.69 0.34 18.58
CA GLY A 384 -10.08 1.25 19.54
C GLY A 384 -8.88 0.69 20.33
N LYS A 385 -8.56 -0.60 20.23
CA LYS A 385 -7.38 -1.21 20.88
C LYS A 385 -6.21 -1.37 19.93
N THR A 386 -6.49 -1.80 18.71
CA THR A 386 -5.48 -2.22 17.72
C THR A 386 -5.22 -1.20 16.62
N GLN A 387 -6.10 -0.19 16.46
CA GLN A 387 -6.10 0.75 15.32
C GLN A 387 -6.31 0.09 13.95
N HIS A 388 -6.69 -1.19 13.94
CA HIS A 388 -7.08 -1.96 12.76
C HIS A 388 -8.59 -1.88 12.52
N THR A 389 -9.06 -2.44 11.41
CA THR A 389 -10.50 -2.48 11.09
C THR A 389 -11.10 -3.87 11.28
N TRP A 390 -12.38 -3.93 11.58
CA TRP A 390 -13.18 -5.17 11.57
C TRP A 390 -13.69 -5.39 10.15
N LYS A 391 -13.16 -6.40 9.46
CA LYS A 391 -13.45 -6.71 8.04
C LYS A 391 -14.03 -8.12 7.88
N THR A 392 -14.87 -8.35 6.86
CA THR A 392 -15.44 -9.70 6.60
C THR A 392 -14.51 -10.46 5.66
N VAL A 393 -14.11 -11.70 5.97
CA VAL A 393 -13.13 -12.43 5.14
C VAL A 393 -13.86 -13.22 4.06
N ARG A 394 -13.38 -13.08 2.83
CA ARG A 394 -13.99 -13.66 1.62
C ARG A 394 -12.93 -14.41 0.82
N ILE A 395 -13.32 -15.57 0.27
CA ILE A 395 -12.56 -16.25 -0.78
C ILE A 395 -13.33 -16.03 -2.08
N GLY A 396 -12.65 -15.49 -3.07
CA GLY A 396 -13.18 -15.20 -4.39
C GLY A 396 -12.65 -16.16 -5.45
N GLN A 397 -13.39 -16.34 -6.54
CA GLN A 397 -12.93 -17.02 -7.74
C GLN A 397 -12.98 -16.07 -8.94
N VAL A 398 -11.88 -15.97 -9.68
CA VAL A 398 -11.76 -15.05 -10.84
C VAL A 398 -12.56 -15.60 -12.02
N ARG A 399 -13.40 -14.76 -12.63
CA ARG A 399 -14.24 -15.08 -13.79
C ARG A 399 -13.51 -14.85 -15.12
N GLN A 400 -14.10 -15.36 -16.20
CA GLN A 400 -13.64 -15.14 -17.57
C GLN A 400 -13.74 -13.67 -18.02
N ASP A 401 -14.60 -12.85 -17.40
CA ASP A 401 -14.69 -11.40 -17.65
C ASP A 401 -13.75 -10.56 -16.75
N GLY A 402 -12.92 -11.22 -15.93
CA GLY A 402 -11.93 -10.59 -15.07
C GLY A 402 -12.47 -10.05 -13.73
N LEU A 403 -13.77 -10.15 -13.47
CA LEU A 403 -14.34 -9.86 -12.15
C LEU A 403 -14.27 -11.10 -11.24
N ILE A 404 -14.55 -10.93 -9.95
CA ILE A 404 -14.35 -11.98 -8.94
C ILE A 404 -15.67 -12.28 -8.21
N ASP A 405 -16.10 -13.55 -8.20
CA ASP A 405 -17.30 -13.98 -7.46
C ASP A 405 -16.93 -14.53 -6.07
N GLU A 406 -17.67 -14.14 -5.03
CA GLU A 406 -17.53 -14.70 -3.67
C GLU A 406 -17.95 -16.18 -3.64
N VAL A 407 -17.02 -17.09 -3.35
CA VAL A 407 -17.28 -18.55 -3.25
C VAL A 407 -17.27 -19.07 -1.80
N TRP A 408 -16.80 -18.26 -0.85
CA TRP A 408 -16.88 -18.49 0.60
C TRP A 408 -16.73 -17.17 1.35
N SER A 409 -17.33 -17.06 2.54
CA SER A 409 -17.21 -15.90 3.41
C SER A 409 -17.37 -16.28 4.88
N THR A 410 -16.78 -15.49 5.79
CA THR A 410 -17.04 -15.60 7.24
C THR A 410 -18.46 -15.19 7.62
N GLY A 411 -19.21 -14.56 6.70
CA GLY A 411 -20.61 -14.13 6.88
C GLY A 411 -20.81 -12.99 7.88
N LYS A 412 -19.73 -12.52 8.51
CA LYS A 412 -19.68 -11.41 9.48
C LYS A 412 -18.24 -10.87 9.58
N PRO A 413 -18.05 -9.61 10.04
CA PRO A 413 -16.73 -9.07 10.32
C PRO A 413 -15.98 -9.87 11.38
N VAL A 414 -14.69 -10.10 11.14
CA VAL A 414 -13.73 -10.72 12.05
C VAL A 414 -13.01 -9.61 12.83
N GLN A 415 -12.83 -9.81 14.14
CA GLN A 415 -12.04 -8.90 14.96
C GLN A 415 -10.56 -8.98 14.58
N PRO A 416 -9.85 -7.86 14.36
CA PRO A 416 -8.43 -7.89 14.09
C PRO A 416 -7.63 -8.42 15.30
N ASP A 417 -6.73 -9.34 15.03
CA ASP A 417 -5.75 -9.95 15.96
C ASP A 417 -4.37 -9.96 15.28
N PRO A 418 -3.74 -8.79 15.04
CA PRO A 418 -2.52 -8.68 14.24
C PRO A 418 -1.33 -9.44 14.83
N TYR A 419 -1.38 -9.82 16.11
CA TYR A 419 -0.37 -10.64 16.79
C TYR A 419 -0.76 -12.13 16.89
N LEU A 420 -1.86 -12.55 16.25
CA LEU A 420 -2.37 -13.93 16.21
C LEU A 420 -2.50 -14.57 17.61
N THR A 421 -2.85 -13.77 18.62
CA THR A 421 -2.95 -14.17 20.02
C THR A 421 -4.03 -15.23 20.27
N ALA A 422 -5.08 -15.29 19.43
CA ALA A 422 -6.12 -16.30 19.45
C ALA A 422 -5.66 -17.67 18.93
N PHE A 423 -4.48 -17.77 18.31
CA PHE A 423 -4.00 -18.96 17.61
C PHE A 423 -2.83 -19.62 18.37
N PRO A 424 -3.05 -20.76 19.08
CA PRO A 424 -2.01 -21.35 19.93
C PRO A 424 -0.72 -21.76 19.20
N TRP A 425 -0.79 -22.01 17.89
CA TRP A 425 0.35 -22.33 17.03
C TRP A 425 1.17 -21.10 16.60
N ALA A 426 0.63 -19.88 16.72
CA ALA A 426 1.30 -18.65 16.32
C ALA A 426 2.15 -18.01 17.44
N LYS A 427 2.14 -18.58 18.66
CA LYS A 427 2.80 -18.01 19.85
C LYS A 427 4.29 -17.66 19.66
N GLU A 428 5.03 -18.46 18.90
CA GLU A 428 6.46 -18.21 18.64
C GLU A 428 6.72 -17.15 17.54
N LEU A 429 5.68 -16.79 16.77
CA LEU A 429 5.73 -15.73 15.76
C LEU A 429 5.53 -14.34 16.40
N ALA A 430 4.70 -14.28 17.45
CA ALA A 430 4.38 -13.04 18.19
C ALA A 430 5.36 -12.69 19.32
N ALA A 431 6.41 -13.49 19.52
CA ALA A 431 7.36 -13.37 20.63
C ALA A 431 8.68 -12.66 20.25
N LYS A 432 8.66 -11.82 19.21
CA LYS A 432 9.82 -11.13 18.62
C LYS A 432 9.44 -9.77 18.06
#